data_AF-A0A920QZ48-F1
#
_entry.id   AF-A0A920QZ48-F1
#
_cell.length_a   1.000
_cell.length_b   1.000
_cell.length_c   1.000
_cell.angle_alpha   90.00
_cell.angle_beta   90.00
_cell.angle_gamma   90.00
#
_symmetry.space_group_name_H-M   'P 1'
#
loop_
_entity.id
_entity.type
_entity.pdbx_description
1 polymer ?
#
loop_
_entity_poly.entity_id
_entity_poly.type
_entity_poly.pdbx_seq_one_letter_code
_entity_poly.pdbx_strand_id
1 'polypeptide(L)'
;MDGRIVTSCLVLGVEVEGKDVTTIEGIASPEGLHPGQQAFLENAALQCGICTPGFIIASKALLEKNPDPTEEEIRFWLANNLCRCTGYDKIVRAVMDAAKRLQEA
;
A
#
# COMPACT_ATOMS: atom_id res chain seq x y z
N MET A 1 -3.35 8.06 -8.67
CA MET A 1 -3.75 9.00 -9.74
C MET A 1 -3.60 10.40 -9.18
N ASP A 2 -2.65 11.17 -9.70
CA ASP A 2 -2.29 12.53 -9.22
C ASP A 2 -2.10 12.59 -7.69
N GLY A 3 -1.30 11.65 -7.16
CA GLY A 3 -1.03 11.53 -5.72
C GLY A 3 -2.21 11.06 -4.85
N ARG A 4 -3.37 10.70 -5.44
CA ARG A 4 -4.54 10.18 -4.71
C ARG A 4 -4.78 8.70 -5.01
N ILE A 5 -5.19 7.96 -3.98
CA ILE A 5 -5.71 6.59 -4.11
C ILE A 5 -7.08 6.65 -4.80
N VAL A 6 -7.27 5.80 -5.81
CA VAL A 6 -8.56 5.65 -6.48
C VAL A 6 -8.83 4.16 -6.76
N THR A 7 -10.10 3.78 -6.75
CA THR A 7 -10.57 2.47 -7.21
C THR A 7 -10.70 2.50 -8.73
N SER A 8 -9.72 1.95 -9.45
CA SER A 8 -9.64 2.07 -10.92
C SER A 8 -10.87 1.52 -11.66
N CYS A 9 -11.57 0.53 -11.09
CA CYS A 9 -12.81 0.00 -11.67
C CYS A 9 -13.98 1.00 -11.66
N LEU A 10 -13.88 2.10 -10.91
CA LEU A 10 -14.86 3.18 -10.86
C LEU A 10 -14.36 4.45 -11.57
N VAL A 11 -13.28 4.36 -12.35
CA VAL A 11 -12.72 5.46 -13.14
C VAL A 11 -12.75 5.06 -14.62
N LEU A 12 -13.26 5.93 -15.47
CA LEU A 12 -13.26 5.70 -16.91
C LEU A 12 -11.86 5.92 -17.48
N GLY A 13 -11.46 5.12 -18.47
CA GLY A 13 -10.13 5.25 -19.10
C GLY A 13 -9.87 6.65 -19.67
N VAL A 14 -10.90 7.31 -20.22
CA VAL A 14 -10.79 8.68 -20.74
C VAL A 14 -10.51 9.72 -19.66
N GLU A 15 -10.91 9.48 -18.41
CA GLU A 15 -10.64 10.39 -17.30
C GLU A 15 -9.17 10.38 -16.85
N VAL A 16 -8.38 9.43 -17.35
CA VAL A 16 -6.96 9.23 -17.00
C VAL A 16 -6.04 10.00 -17.96
N GLU A 17 -6.56 10.56 -19.05
CA GLU A 17 -5.75 11.31 -20.01
C GLU A 17 -5.00 12.46 -19.32
N GLY A 18 -3.68 12.50 -19.52
CA GLY A 18 -2.79 13.52 -18.94
C GLY A 18 -2.51 13.39 -17.44
N LYS A 19 -3.01 12.34 -16.77
CA LYS A 19 -2.81 12.14 -15.32
C LYS A 19 -1.60 11.26 -15.01
N ASP A 20 -1.00 11.48 -13.84
CA ASP A 20 0.06 10.62 -13.32
C ASP A 20 -0.54 9.40 -12.61
N VAL A 21 -0.13 8.19 -13.03
CA VAL A 21 -0.64 6.93 -12.51
C VAL A 21 0.49 6.04 -12.05
N THR A 22 0.52 5.76 -10.75
CA THR A 22 1.37 4.73 -10.14
C THR A 22 0.56 3.47 -9.88
N THR A 23 1.09 2.32 -10.29
CA THR A 23 0.59 0.97 -9.98
C THR A 23 1.64 0.18 -9.19
N ILE A 24 1.34 -1.07 -8.82
CA ILE A 24 2.25 -1.90 -8.00
C ILE A 24 3.60 -2.13 -8.68
N GLU A 25 3.61 -2.22 -10.01
CA GLU A 25 4.80 -2.39 -10.84
C GLU A 25 5.75 -1.19 -10.75
N GLY A 26 5.22 0.01 -10.44
CA GLY A 26 6.00 1.24 -10.31
C GLY A 26 6.55 1.51 -8.90
N ILE A 27 6.38 0.58 -7.95
CA ILE A 27 6.81 0.79 -6.55
C ILE A 27 8.26 0.37 -6.32
N ALA A 28 8.70 -0.74 -6.91
CA ALA A 28 10.08 -1.17 -6.82
C ALA A 28 10.98 -0.30 -7.72
N SER A 29 12.27 -0.24 -7.38
CA SER A 29 13.29 0.41 -8.20
C SER A 29 14.32 -0.61 -8.69
N PRO A 30 15.23 -0.26 -9.61
CA PRO A 30 16.34 -1.14 -10.02
C PRO A 30 17.22 -1.59 -8.84
N GLU A 31 17.27 -0.82 -7.76
CA GLU A 31 18.02 -1.12 -6.54
C GLU A 31 17.31 -2.16 -5.65
N GLY A 32 16.02 -2.44 -5.87
CA GLY A 32 15.30 -3.51 -5.21
C GLY A 32 13.86 -3.14 -4.81
N LEU A 33 13.34 -3.91 -3.85
CA LEU A 33 12.01 -3.70 -3.30
C LEU A 33 11.97 -2.42 -2.45
N HIS A 34 10.88 -1.66 -2.60
CA HIS A 34 10.57 -0.56 -1.70
C HIS A 34 10.48 -1.07 -0.25
N PRO A 35 10.89 -0.31 0.78
CA PRO A 35 10.82 -0.75 2.19
C PRO A 35 9.44 -1.28 2.60
N GLY A 36 8.37 -0.67 2.08
CA GLY A 36 7.00 -1.15 2.27
C GLY A 36 6.72 -2.53 1.64
N GLN A 37 7.26 -2.83 0.45
CA GLN A 37 7.14 -4.16 -0.15
C GLN A 37 7.93 -5.21 0.66
N GLN A 38 9.14 -4.85 1.11
CA GLN A 38 9.98 -5.72 1.95
C GLN A 38 9.29 -6.05 3.27
N ALA A 39 8.70 -5.06 3.95
CA ALA A 39 7.95 -5.26 5.18
C ALA A 39 6.76 -6.21 5.00
N PHE A 40 6.02 -6.10 3.89
CA PHE A 40 4.92 -7.03 3.58
C PHE A 40 5.39 -8.47 3.39
N LEU A 41 6.54 -8.66 2.72
CA LEU A 41 7.15 -9.97 2.51
C LEU A 41 7.57 -10.60 3.84
N GLU A 42 8.33 -9.88 4.65
CA GLU A 42 8.92 -10.39 5.90
C GLU A 42 7.88 -10.63 7.01
N ASN A 43 6.83 -9.82 7.07
CA ASN A 43 5.73 -10.00 8.02
C ASN A 43 4.71 -11.06 7.57
N ALA A 44 4.93 -11.72 6.43
CA ALA A 44 3.96 -12.64 5.82
C ALA A 44 2.56 -12.01 5.70
N ALA A 45 2.52 -10.75 5.25
CA ALA A 45 1.30 -9.95 5.07
C ALA A 45 0.51 -10.32 3.80
N LEU A 46 0.89 -11.41 3.13
CA LEU A 46 0.23 -11.95 1.96
C LEU A 46 0.10 -13.48 2.06
N GLN A 47 -0.94 -14.02 1.43
CA GLN A 47 -1.11 -15.46 1.21
C GLN A 47 -1.38 -15.69 -0.28
N CYS A 48 -2.65 -15.61 -0.72
CA CYS A 48 -3.00 -15.77 -2.14
C CYS A 48 -2.47 -14.63 -3.03
N GLY A 49 -2.10 -13.49 -2.46
CA GLY A 49 -1.50 -12.36 -3.17
C GLY A 49 -2.47 -11.43 -3.91
N ILE A 50 -3.73 -11.84 -4.13
CA ILE A 50 -4.70 -11.07 -4.94
C ILE A 50 -4.89 -9.64 -4.45
N CYS A 51 -5.05 -9.44 -3.14
CA CYS A 51 -5.26 -8.11 -2.57
C CYS A 51 -3.96 -7.31 -2.35
N THR A 52 -2.80 -7.97 -2.41
CA THR A 52 -1.51 -7.39 -2.01
C THR A 52 -1.15 -6.11 -2.78
N PRO A 53 -1.35 -6.02 -4.12
CA PRO A 53 -1.12 -4.78 -4.86
C PRO A 53 -1.89 -3.58 -4.27
N GLY A 54 -3.18 -3.75 -4.00
CA GLY A 54 -4.04 -2.69 -3.46
C GLY A 54 -3.59 -2.23 -2.07
N PHE A 55 -3.26 -3.18 -1.19
CA PHE A 55 -2.74 -2.86 0.14
C PHE A 55 -1.42 -2.10 0.11
N ILE A 56 -0.47 -2.49 -0.75
CA ILE A 56 0.83 -1.81 -0.84
C ILE A 56 0.66 -0.38 -1.36
N ILE A 57 -0.14 -0.17 -2.40
CA ILE A 57 -0.45 1.16 -2.93
C ILE A 57 -1.14 2.03 -1.88
N ALA A 58 -2.13 1.48 -1.19
CA ALA A 58 -2.85 2.22 -0.15
C ALA A 58 -1.97 2.56 1.05
N SER A 59 -1.08 1.64 1.45
CA SER A 59 -0.15 1.84 2.57
C SER A 59 0.92 2.88 2.24
N LYS A 60 1.48 2.86 1.01
CA LYS A 60 2.41 3.89 0.56
C LYS A 60 1.77 5.28 0.64
N ALA A 61 0.57 5.43 0.09
CA ALA A 61 -0.15 6.70 0.11
C ALA A 61 -0.57 7.15 1.53
N LEU A 62 -0.80 6.21 2.47
CA LEU A 62 -0.94 6.54 3.89
C LEU A 62 0.36 7.15 4.43
N LEU A 63 1.48 6.44 4.26
CA LEU A 63 2.76 6.79 4.87
C LEU A 63 3.38 8.06 4.27
N GLU A 64 3.08 8.40 3.02
CA GLU A 64 3.42 9.69 2.43
C GLU A 64 2.67 10.86 3.08
N LYS A 65 1.47 10.61 3.62
CA LYS A 65 0.62 11.64 4.25
C LYS A 65 0.77 11.69 5.77
N ASN A 66 0.91 10.53 6.40
CA ASN A 66 1.12 10.35 7.83
C ASN A 66 2.26 9.32 8.01
N PRO A 67 3.51 9.77 8.20
CA PRO A 67 4.67 8.89 8.34
C PRO A 67 4.71 8.05 9.62
N ASP A 68 3.89 8.37 10.64
CA ASP A 68 3.81 7.63 11.91
C ASP A 68 2.35 7.40 12.33
N PRO A 69 1.57 6.62 11.55
CA PRO A 69 0.17 6.40 11.84
C PRO A 69 0.00 5.38 12.98
N THR A 70 -0.99 5.62 13.81
CA THR A 70 -1.42 4.66 14.83
C THR A 70 -2.06 3.42 14.17
N GLU A 71 -2.15 2.32 14.93
CA GLU A 71 -2.80 1.10 14.45
C GLU A 71 -4.25 1.34 14.00
N GLU A 72 -4.99 2.17 14.74
CA GLU A 72 -6.37 2.54 14.43
C GLU A 72 -6.47 3.30 13.10
N GLU A 73 -5.58 4.27 12.88
CA GLU A 73 -5.52 5.03 11.62
C GLU A 73 -5.17 4.13 10.44
N ILE A 74 -4.23 3.19 10.60
CA ILE A 74 -3.89 2.21 9.57
C ILE A 74 -5.12 1.36 9.22
N ARG A 75 -5.81 0.82 10.23
CA ARG A 75 -7.01 -0.01 10.02
C ARG A 75 -8.12 0.76 9.32
N PHE A 76 -8.36 2.01 9.74
CA PHE A 76 -9.36 2.86 9.14
C PHE A 76 -9.01 3.20 7.68
N TRP A 77 -7.77 3.60 7.41
CA TRP A 77 -7.30 3.93 6.07
C TRP A 77 -7.41 2.75 5.10
N LEU A 78 -7.09 1.54 5.57
CA LEU A 78 -7.08 0.33 4.75
C LEU A 78 -8.46 -0.33 4.62
N ALA A 79 -9.51 0.20 5.22
CA ALA A 79 -10.84 -0.42 5.27
C ALA A 79 -11.45 -0.73 3.88
N ASN A 80 -11.04 0.00 2.84
CA ASN A 80 -11.50 -0.22 1.47
C ASN A 80 -10.67 -1.27 0.67
N ASN A 81 -9.67 -1.90 1.30
CA ASN A 81 -8.94 -3.02 0.73
C ASN A 81 -9.37 -4.30 1.44
N LEU A 82 -10.07 -5.18 0.73
CA LEU A 82 -10.63 -6.40 1.31
C LEU A 82 -9.66 -7.57 1.18
N CYS A 83 -9.45 -8.30 2.28
CA CYS A 83 -8.64 -9.52 2.31
C CYS A 83 -9.46 -10.68 2.88
N ARG A 84 -9.42 -11.82 2.20
CA ARG A 84 -10.08 -13.05 2.69
C ARG A 84 -9.13 -14.02 3.41
N CYS A 85 -7.82 -13.83 3.26
CA CYS A 85 -6.83 -14.82 3.69
C CYS A 85 -6.14 -14.47 5.00
N THR A 86 -5.72 -13.21 5.19
CA THR A 86 -4.80 -12.83 6.27
C THR A 86 -5.48 -12.49 7.59
N GLY A 87 -6.76 -12.11 7.58
CA GLY A 87 -7.42 -11.51 8.75
C GLY A 87 -6.87 -10.13 9.13
N TYR A 88 -6.16 -9.44 8.23
CA TYR A 88 -5.63 -8.08 8.34
C TYR A 88 -4.50 -7.84 9.34
N ASP A 89 -4.39 -8.61 10.42
CA ASP A 89 -3.42 -8.35 11.49
C ASP A 89 -1.97 -8.26 10.99
N LYS A 90 -1.54 -9.22 10.16
CA LYS A 90 -0.19 -9.20 9.56
C LYS A 90 0.03 -8.05 8.57
N ILE A 91 -1.03 -7.58 7.92
CA ILE A 91 -0.97 -6.43 7.01
C ILE A 91 -0.73 -5.16 7.83
N VAL A 92 -1.49 -4.96 8.91
CA VAL A 92 -1.33 -3.79 9.79
C VAL A 92 0.07 -3.74 10.39
N ARG A 93 0.59 -4.87 10.88
CA ARG A 93 1.98 -4.98 11.38
C ARG A 93 3.02 -4.62 10.31
N ALA A 94 2.82 -5.09 9.07
CA ALA A 94 3.71 -4.76 7.97
C ALA A 94 3.71 -3.26 7.64
N VAL A 95 2.57 -2.57 7.76
CA VAL A 95 2.51 -1.11 7.56
C VAL A 95 3.24 -0.37 8.68
N MET A 96 3.06 -0.78 9.94
CA MET A 96 3.79 -0.20 11.07
C MET A 96 5.30 -0.40 10.96
N ASP A 97 5.73 -1.57 10.48
CA ASP A 97 7.13 -1.86 10.20
C ASP A 97 7.66 -1.00 9.04
N ALA A 98 6.90 -0.90 7.94
CA ALA A 98 7.23 -0.03 6.82
C ALA A 98 7.40 1.43 7.25
N ALA A 99 6.54 1.94 8.14
CA ALA A 99 6.63 3.30 8.68
C ALA A 99 7.99 3.55 9.35
N LYS A 100 8.43 2.61 10.20
CA LYS A 100 9.74 2.70 10.88
C LYS A 100 10.90 2.70 9.89
N ARG A 101 10.90 1.76 8.93
CA ARG A 101 11.97 1.65 7.93
C ARG A 101 12.11 2.90 7.06
N LEU A 102 10.99 3.54 6.72
CA LEU A 102 10.99 4.76 5.92
C LEU A 102 11.48 6.00 6.68
N GLN A 103 11.44 5.98 8.02
CA GLN A 103 12.02 7.05 8.84
C GLN A 103 13.53 6.87 9.08
N GLU A 104 14.02 5.64 9.01
CA GLU A 104 15.43 5.29 9.18
C GLU A 104 16.27 5.43 7.89
N ALA A 105 15.62 5.49 6.72
CA ALA A 105 16.22 5.62 5.39
C ALA A 105 16.45 7.09 5.00
#